data_AF-A0A933UXS0-F1
#
_entry.id   AF-A0A933UXS0-F1
#
_cell.length_a   1.000
_cell.length_b   1.000
_cell.length_c   1.000
_cell.angle_alpha   90.00
_cell.angle_beta   90.00
_cell.angle_gamma   90.00
#
_symmetry.space_group_name_H-M   'P 1'
#
loop_
_entity.id
_entity.type
_entity.pdbx_description
1 polymer ?
#
loop_
_entity_poly.entity_id
_entity_poly.type
_entity_poly.pdbx_seq_one_letter_code
_entity_poly.pdbx_strand_id
1 'polypeptide(L)' 'MKRPNILWLMSDQHNANCMSCAGHPDLKTPNLDRIAARGMNFSSAFANNPIWRRRG' A
#
# COMPACT_ATOMS: atom_id res chain seq x y z
N MET A 1 -10.61 26.38 8.38
CA MET A 1 -9.85 25.25 7.80
C MET A 1 -10.40 24.93 6.43
N LYS A 2 -9.53 24.76 5.42
CA LYS A 2 -9.95 24.30 4.09
C LYS A 2 -10.21 22.79 4.14
N ARG A 3 -11.29 22.31 3.50
CA ARG A 3 -11.57 20.87 3.39
C ARG A 3 -10.42 20.19 2.64
N PRO A 4 -9.81 19.11 3.17
CA PRO A 4 -8.74 18.40 2.48
C PRO A 4 -9.30 17.59 1.31
N ASN A 5 -8.47 17.38 0.28
CA ASN A 5 -8.76 16.41 -0.77
C ASN A 5 -8.31 15.02 -0.30
N ILE A 6 -9.12 13.99 -0.57
CA ILE A 6 -8.81 12.60 -0.21
C ILE A 6 -8.54 11.84 -1.51
N LEU A 7 -7.39 11.18 -1.60
CA LEU A 7 -7.01 10.32 -2.72
C LEU A 7 -6.86 8.89 -2.22
N TRP A 8 -7.66 7.98 -2.78
CA TRP A 8 -7.55 6.54 -2.52
C TRP A 8 -6.80 5.87 -3.67
N LEU A 9 -5.64 5.29 -3.39
CA LEU A 9 -4.82 4.55 -4.35
C LEU A 9 -4.82 3.07 -3.96
N MET A 10 -5.14 2.19 -4.91
CA MET A 10 -5.16 0.74 -4.70
C MET A 10 -4.61 0.04 -5.93
N SER A 11 -3.67 -0.87 -5.72
CA SER A 11 -3.07 -1.74 -6.73
C SER A 11 -3.62 -3.15 -6.60
N ASP A 12 -3.96 -3.79 -7.70
CA ASP A 12 -4.42 -5.18 -7.71
C ASP A 12 -3.24 -6.15 -7.52
N GLN A 13 -3.47 -7.22 -6.75
CA GLN A 13 -2.47 -8.28 -6.48
C GLN A 13 -1.12 -7.80 -5.89
N HIS A 14 -1.07 -6.64 -5.22
CA HIS A 14 0.18 -6.14 -4.63
C HIS A 14 0.51 -6.89 -3.33
N ASN A 15 1.58 -7.67 -3.37
CA ASN A 15 2.11 -8.35 -2.20
C ASN A 15 2.71 -7.35 -1.18
N ALA A 16 2.45 -7.56 0.11
CA ALA A 16 2.92 -6.69 1.20
C ALA A 16 4.46 -6.52 1.23
N ASN A 17 5.21 -7.53 0.79
CA ASN A 17 6.68 -7.49 0.76
C ASN A 17 7.23 -6.89 -0.54
N CYS A 18 6.41 -6.58 -1.55
CA CYS A 18 6.87 -6.03 -2.82
C CYS A 18 7.05 -4.49 -2.77
N MET A 19 7.78 -3.99 -1.77
CA MET A 19 8.17 -2.57 -1.64
C MET A 19 9.52 -2.45 -0.92
N SER A 20 10.36 -1.48 -1.28
CA SER A 20 11.60 -1.22 -0.52
C SER A 20 11.31 -0.78 0.91
N CYS A 21 10.30 0.06 1.12
CA CYS A 21 9.88 0.46 2.47
C CYS A 21 9.30 -0.68 3.33
N ALA A 22 8.99 -1.84 2.72
CA ALA A 22 8.63 -3.07 3.42
C ALA A 22 9.84 -4.01 3.67
N GLY A 23 11.06 -3.57 3.32
CA GLY A 23 12.29 -4.32 3.55
C GLY A 23 12.74 -5.22 2.40
N HIS A 24 12.15 -5.10 1.20
CA HIS A 24 12.60 -5.89 0.06
C HIS A 24 14.03 -5.48 -0.36
N PRO A 25 14.97 -6.43 -0.52
CA PRO A 25 16.39 -6.10 -0.76
C PRO A 25 16.65 -5.44 -2.11
N ASP A 26 15.95 -5.88 -3.16
CA ASP A 26 16.27 -5.46 -4.54
C ASP A 26 15.29 -4.45 -5.17
N LEU A 27 14.11 -4.25 -4.57
CA LEU A 27 13.10 -3.36 -5.15
C LEU A 27 13.45 -1.90 -4.90
N LYS A 28 13.17 -1.05 -5.88
CA LYS A 28 13.30 0.41 -5.77
C LYS A 28 11.92 1.02 -5.97
N THR A 29 11.26 1.40 -4.89
CA THR A 29 9.93 2.05 -4.92
C THR A 29 9.96 3.47 -4.37
N PRO A 30 10.79 4.40 -4.92
CA PRO A 30 11.09 5.69 -4.28
C PRO A 30 9.86 6.57 -4.04
N ASN A 31 8.83 6.45 -4.89
CA ASN A 31 7.58 7.20 -4.71
C ASN A 31 6.74 6.66 -3.54
N LEU A 32 6.66 5.34 -3.37
CA LEU A 32 5.95 4.72 -2.25
C LEU A 32 6.72 4.92 -0.95
N ASP A 33 8.05 4.82 -1.00
CA ASP A 33 8.94 5.08 0.14
C ASP A 33 8.76 6.52 0.65
N ARG A 34 8.67 7.50 -0.26
CA ARG A 34 8.41 8.90 0.09
C ARG A 34 7.04 9.11 0.73
N ILE A 35 6.02 8.35 0.34
CA ILE A 35 4.69 8.41 0.95
C ILE A 35 4.75 7.80 2.36
N ALA A 36 5.36 6.62 2.50
CA ALA A 36 5.53 5.94 3.79
C ALA A 36 6.31 6.79 4.80
N ALA A 37 7.41 7.43 4.37
CA ALA A 37 8.24 8.28 5.23
C ALA A 37 7.54 9.58 5.69
N ARG A 38 6.51 10.04 4.98
CA ARG A 38 5.76 11.27 5.29
C ARG A 38 4.43 10.99 5.97
N GLY A 39 4.12 9.73 6.25
CA GLY A 39 2.85 9.30 6.80
C GLY A 39 3.03 8.18 7.81
N MET A 40 2.10 7.22 7.77
CA MET A 40 2.12 6.03 8.62
C MET A 40 2.04 4.79 7.74
N ASN A 41 2.85 3.79 8.06
CA ASN A 41 2.82 2.48 7.42
C ASN A 41 2.27 1.44 8.38
N PHE A 42 1.26 0.68 7.96
CA PHE A 42 0.66 -0.38 8.77
C PHE A 42 1.31 -1.72 8.40
N SER A 43 2.21 -2.21 9.24
CA SER A 43 2.88 -3.51 9.04
C SER A 43 1.95 -4.73 9.17
N SER A 44 0.75 -4.54 9.71
CA SER A 44 -0.24 -5.60 9.95
C SER A 44 -1.62 -5.18 9.45
N ALA A 45 -1.74 -5.00 8.13
CA ALA A 45 -2.99 -4.72 7.43
C ALA A 45 -3.42 -5.95 6.62
N PHE A 46 -4.56 -6.55 6.99
CA PHE A 46 -5.06 -7.77 6.37
C PHE A 46 -6.30 -7.50 5.52
N ALA A 47 -6.33 -8.02 4.30
CA ALA A 47 -7.54 -8.06 3.49
C ALA A 47 -8.54 -9.06 4.10
N ASN A 48 -9.82 -8.73 4.04
CA ASN A 48 -10.88 -9.62 4.52
C ASN A 48 -11.10 -10.85 3.62
N ASN A 49 -10.60 -10.82 2.38
CA ASN A 49 -10.70 -11.89 1.41
C ASN A 49 -9.49 -11.84 0.45
N PRO A 50 -8.80 -12.97 0.17
CA PRO A 50 -7.66 -13.00 -0.75
C PRO A 50 -8.02 -12.94 -2.25
N ILE A 51 -9.31 -12.94 -2.64
CA ILE A 51 -9.73 -12.89 -4.05
C ILE A 51 -10.44 -11.58 -4.42
N TRP A 52 -10.18 -11.09 -5.63
CA TRP A 52 -10.73 -9.83 -6.16
C TRP A 52 -12.25 -9.89 -6.42
N ARG A 53 -12.78 -11.06 -6.80
CA ARG A 53 -14.21 -11.29 -7.00
C ARG A 53 -14.61 -12.67 -6.55
N ARG A 54 -15.51 -12.72 -5.58
CA ARG A 54 -16.29 -13.93 -5.27
C ARG A 54 -17.39 -14.05 -6.32
N ARG A 55 -17.27 -15.00 -7.26
CA ARG A 55 -18.42 -15.35 -8.11
C ARG A 55 -19.41 -16.13 -7.24
N GLY A 56 -20.67 -15.69 -7.27
CA GLY A 56 -21.81 -16.48 -6.80
C GLY A 56 -22.16 -17.55 -7.81
#